data_AF-A0A453DHY0-F1
#
_entry.id   AF-A0A453DHY0-F1
#
_cell.length_a   1.000
_cell.length_b   1.000
_cell.length_c   1.000
_cell.angle_alpha   90.00
_cell.angle_beta   90.00
_cell.angle_gamma   90.00
#
_symmetry.space_group_name_H-M   'P 1'
#
loop_
_entity.id
_entity.type
_entity.pdbx_description
1 polymer ?
#
loop_
_entity_poly.entity_id
_entity_poly.type
_entity_poly.pdbx_seq_one_letter_code
_entity_poly.pdbx_strand_id
1 'polypeptide(L)'
;PGTLDSLLALSDDLVKSNIFIEGVSHKIRRLIEGLERARGVEPGTLTVDGVPVDSYLTRFVWDEGKYPVNAPLKETVATIQSQVAKIEDDMK
;
A
#
# COMPACT_ATOMS: atom_id res chain seq x y z
N PRO A 1 -20.50 -22.48 6.72
CA PRO A 1 -20.26 -21.07 6.33
C PRO A 1 -20.31 -20.95 4.80
N GLY A 2 -21.23 -20.13 4.30
CA GLY A 2 -21.49 -20.00 2.86
C GLY A 2 -20.49 -19.09 2.14
N THR A 3 -20.55 -19.09 0.81
CA THR A 3 -19.76 -18.18 -0.04
C THR A 3 -20.06 -16.70 0.28
N LEU A 4 -21.30 -16.36 0.64
CA LEU A 4 -21.70 -15.01 1.05
C LEU A 4 -21.02 -14.57 2.36
N ASP A 5 -21.05 -15.41 3.39
CA ASP A 5 -20.39 -15.12 4.67
C ASP A 5 -18.89 -14.88 4.48
N SER A 6 -18.27 -15.65 3.58
CA SER A 6 -16.86 -15.52 3.24
C SER A 6 -16.55 -14.21 2.52
N LEU A 7 -17.46 -13.72 1.66
CA LEU A 7 -17.32 -12.44 0.98
C LEU A 7 -17.51 -11.24 1.93
N LEU A 8 -18.45 -11.34 2.87
CA LEU A 8 -18.67 -10.30 3.88
C LEU A 8 -17.45 -10.17 4.81
N ALA A 9 -16.93 -11.30 5.30
CA ALA A 9 -15.71 -11.31 6.11
C ALA A 9 -14.52 -10.72 5.33
N LEU A 10 -14.40 -11.05 4.05
CA LEU A 10 -13.35 -10.49 3.19
C LEU A 10 -13.52 -8.97 2.99
N SER A 11 -14.75 -8.48 2.84
CA SER A 11 -15.03 -7.05 2.75
C SER A 11 -14.56 -6.31 4.01
N ASP A 12 -14.87 -6.84 5.20
CA ASP A 12 -14.45 -6.25 6.47
C ASP A 12 -12.92 -6.25 6.61
N ASP A 13 -12.27 -7.33 6.20
CA ASP A 13 -10.82 -7.46 6.24
C ASP A 13 -10.12 -6.54 5.22
N LEU A 14 -10.73 -6.32 4.06
CA LEU A 14 -10.25 -5.32 3.08
C LEU A 14 -10.29 -3.91 3.65
N VAL A 15 -11.36 -3.54 4.39
CA VAL A 15 -11.45 -2.22 5.05
C VAL A 15 -10.33 -2.05 6.07
N LYS A 16 -10.09 -3.06 6.92
CA LYS A 16 -8.97 -3.02 7.90
C LYS A 16 -7.62 -2.91 7.21
N SER A 17 -7.43 -3.69 6.14
CA SER A 17 -6.20 -3.65 5.33
C SER A 17 -5.95 -2.27 4.75
N ASN A 18 -6.98 -1.64 4.17
CA ASN A 18 -6.88 -0.31 3.62
C ASN A 18 -6.43 0.71 4.67
N ILE A 19 -7.09 0.74 5.82
CA ILE A 19 -6.75 1.66 6.93
C ILE A 19 -5.29 1.47 7.36
N PHE A 20 -4.85 0.22 7.51
CA PHE A 20 -3.48 -0.09 7.89
C PHE A 20 -2.47 0.41 6.85
N ILE A 21 -2.68 0.07 5.57
CA ILE A 21 -1.77 0.42 4.47
C ILE A 21 -1.68 1.93 4.26
N GLU A 22 -2.82 2.63 4.35
CA GLU A 22 -2.88 4.10 4.30
C GLU A 22 -2.08 4.72 5.45
N GLY A 23 -2.24 4.18 6.66
CA GLY A 23 -1.48 4.59 7.84
C GLY A 23 0.03 4.47 7.65
N VAL A 24 0.51 3.33 7.14
CA VAL A 24 1.94 3.11 6.85
C VAL A 24 2.42 4.05 5.74
N SER A 25 1.64 4.23 4.68
CA SER A 25 1.98 5.15 3.58
C SER A 25 2.15 6.59 4.06
N HIS A 26 1.29 7.06 4.98
CA HIS A 26 1.44 8.36 5.60
C HIS A 26 2.67 8.48 6.50
N LYS A 27 3.06 7.42 7.21
CA LYS A 27 4.30 7.40 8.00
C LYS A 27 5.52 7.53 7.06
N ILE A 28 5.56 6.78 5.97
CA ILE A 28 6.64 6.84 4.96
C ILE A 28 6.78 8.26 4.43
N ARG A 29 5.67 8.89 4.01
CA ARG A 29 5.66 10.28 3.54
C ARG A 29 6.29 11.23 4.56
N ARG A 30 5.88 11.16 5.83
CA ARG A 30 6.42 12.05 6.87
C ARG A 30 7.91 11.82 7.13
N LEU A 31 8.38 10.57 7.08
CA LEU A 31 9.81 10.28 7.24
C LEU A 31 10.62 10.87 6.10
N ILE A 32 10.16 10.73 4.84
CA ILE A 32 10.83 11.32 3.67
C ILE A 32 10.89 12.85 3.82
N GLU A 33 9.77 13.50 4.11
CA GLU A 33 9.70 14.96 4.33
C GLU A 33 10.64 15.41 5.47
N GLY A 34 10.72 14.62 6.54
CA GLY A 34 11.63 14.88 7.66
C GLY A 34 13.10 14.77 7.28
N LEU A 35 13.47 13.75 6.49
CA LEU A 35 14.83 13.54 6.00
C LEU A 35 15.27 14.63 5.02
N GLU A 36 14.38 15.06 4.12
CA GLU A 36 14.65 16.18 3.19
C GLU A 36 14.89 17.47 3.97
N ARG A 37 14.01 17.80 4.93
CA ARG A 37 14.17 18.97 5.78
C ARG A 37 15.47 18.93 6.60
N ALA A 38 15.84 17.77 7.14
CA ALA A 38 17.09 17.60 7.88
C ALA A 38 18.34 17.83 7.00
N ARG A 39 18.22 17.61 5.70
CA ARG A 39 19.27 17.91 4.70
C ARG A 39 19.22 19.35 4.17
N GLY A 40 18.30 20.18 4.66
CA GLY A 40 18.09 21.55 4.17
C GLY A 40 17.46 21.61 2.77
N VAL A 41 16.82 20.53 2.34
CA VAL A 41 16.11 20.44 1.06
C VAL A 41 14.62 20.68 1.31
N GLU A 42 13.99 21.52 0.49
CA GLU A 42 12.54 21.68 0.52
C GLU A 42 11.86 20.37 0.11
N PRO A 43 10.80 19.92 0.82
CA PRO A 43 10.18 18.64 0.53
C PRO A 43 9.70 18.53 -0.91
N GLY A 44 10.14 17.47 -1.60
CA GLY A 44 9.83 17.25 -3.00
C GLY A 44 8.44 16.66 -3.22
N THR A 45 8.00 16.63 -4.48
CA THR A 45 6.86 15.79 -4.87
C THR A 45 7.29 14.33 -4.81
N LEU A 46 6.55 13.52 -4.05
CA LEU A 46 6.75 12.07 -4.05
C LEU A 46 6.45 11.49 -5.43
N THR A 47 7.26 10.51 -5.82
CA THR A 47 7.12 9.81 -7.10
C THR A 47 7.06 8.30 -6.87
N VAL A 48 6.41 7.60 -7.80
CA VAL A 48 6.42 6.14 -7.93
C VAL A 48 7.20 5.84 -9.21
N ASP A 49 8.38 5.25 -9.08
CA ASP A 49 9.30 4.97 -10.20
C ASP A 49 9.55 6.19 -11.12
N GLY A 50 9.69 7.37 -10.51
CA GLY A 50 9.91 8.64 -11.21
C GLY A 50 8.64 9.31 -11.74
N VAL A 51 7.46 8.70 -11.58
CA VAL A 51 6.16 9.27 -11.97
C VAL A 51 5.52 9.98 -10.77
N PRO A 52 5.07 11.25 -10.90
CA PRO A 52 4.29 11.91 -9.84
C PRO A 52 3.08 11.09 -9.40
N VAL A 53 2.81 11.04 -8.09
CA VAL A 53 1.76 10.18 -7.51
C VAL A 53 0.37 10.44 -8.12
N ASP A 54 0.02 11.71 -8.35
CA ASP A 54 -1.23 12.11 -9.01
C ASP A 54 -1.35 11.53 -10.43
N SER A 55 -0.26 11.60 -11.20
CA SER A 55 -0.18 11.02 -12.54
C SER A 55 -0.23 9.50 -12.52
N TYR A 56 0.42 8.85 -11.54
CA TYR A 56 0.41 7.40 -11.36
C TYR A 56 -1.00 6.88 -11.11
N LEU A 57 -1.76 7.53 -10.22
CA LEU A 57 -3.13 7.11 -9.88
C LEU A 57 -4.07 7.14 -11.09
N THR A 58 -3.92 8.10 -12.00
CA THR A 58 -4.76 8.18 -13.22
C THR A 58 -4.45 7.09 -14.26
N ARG A 59 -3.29 6.43 -14.16
CA ARG A 59 -2.80 5.43 -15.12
C ARG A 59 -2.46 4.10 -14.44
N PHE A 60 -3.00 3.86 -13.26
CA PHE A 60 -2.71 2.67 -12.50
C PHE A 60 -3.05 1.42 -13.32
N VAL A 61 -2.10 0.48 -13.37
CA VAL A 61 -2.28 -0.85 -13.95
C VAL A 61 -1.96 -1.87 -12.87
N TRP A 62 -2.82 -2.87 -12.74
CA TRP A 62 -2.60 -3.97 -11.82
C TRP A 62 -1.38 -4.79 -12.27
N ASP A 63 -0.45 -5.04 -11.36
CA ASP A 63 0.70 -5.88 -11.64
C ASP A 63 0.30 -7.36 -11.51
N GLU A 64 -0.20 -7.94 -12.61
CA GLU A 64 -0.60 -9.34 -12.67
C GLU A 64 0.56 -10.32 -12.47
N GLY A 65 1.81 -9.88 -12.75
CA GLY A 65 3.00 -10.69 -12.52
C GLY A 65 3.31 -10.82 -11.03
N LYS A 66 3.11 -9.74 -10.27
CA LYS A 66 3.28 -9.71 -8.82
C LYS A 66 2.06 -10.22 -8.05
N TYR A 67 0.86 -9.97 -8.55
CA TYR A 67 -0.41 -10.32 -7.93
C TYR A 67 -1.37 -10.98 -8.95
N PRO A 68 -1.29 -12.31 -9.14
CA PRO A 68 -2.07 -12.99 -10.18
C PRO A 68 -3.58 -12.87 -9.96
N VAL A 69 -4.33 -12.51 -11.01
CA VAL A 69 -5.81 -12.34 -10.94
C VAL A 69 -6.57 -13.66 -10.79
N ASN A 70 -5.92 -14.78 -11.07
CA ASN A 70 -6.46 -16.12 -10.87
C ASN A 70 -6.20 -16.67 -9.46
N ALA A 71 -5.43 -15.98 -8.63
CA ALA A 71 -5.21 -16.37 -7.24
C ALA A 71 -6.44 -16.01 -6.38
N PRO A 72 -6.71 -16.75 -5.29
CA PRO A 72 -7.73 -16.37 -4.33
C PRO A 72 -7.48 -14.96 -3.77
N LEU A 73 -8.51 -14.11 -3.74
CA LEU A 73 -8.38 -12.72 -3.27
C LEU A 73 -7.77 -12.62 -1.87
N LYS A 74 -8.09 -13.55 -0.98
CA LYS A 74 -7.49 -13.64 0.37
C LYS A 74 -5.96 -13.75 0.36
N GLU A 75 -5.39 -14.43 -0.63
CA GLU A 75 -3.93 -14.63 -0.73
C GLU A 75 -3.25 -13.36 -1.25
N THR A 76 -3.90 -12.68 -2.20
CA THR A 76 -3.45 -11.36 -2.68
C THR A 76 -3.43 -10.36 -1.52
N VAL A 77 -4.50 -10.30 -0.73
CA VAL A 77 -4.58 -9.41 0.45
C VAL A 77 -3.50 -9.75 1.47
N ALA A 78 -3.34 -11.02 1.83
CA ALA A 78 -2.31 -11.46 2.77
C ALA A 78 -0.89 -11.10 2.30
N THR A 79 -0.62 -11.26 1.01
CA THR A 79 0.68 -10.91 0.40
C THR A 79 0.96 -9.41 0.51
N ILE A 80 -0.01 -8.56 0.16
CA ILE A 80 0.12 -7.11 0.26
C ILE A 80 0.31 -6.69 1.73
N GLN A 81 -0.50 -7.21 2.64
CA GLN A 81 -0.38 -6.92 4.08
C GLN A 81 1.00 -7.30 4.63
N SER A 82 1.49 -8.49 4.28
CA SER A 82 2.82 -8.95 4.73
C SER A 82 3.94 -8.05 4.23
N GLN A 83 3.90 -7.62 2.96
CA GLN A 83 4.88 -6.69 2.40
C GLN A 83 4.85 -5.34 3.12
N VAL A 84 3.66 -4.79 3.37
CA VAL A 84 3.51 -3.49 4.06
C VAL A 84 3.91 -3.58 5.53
N ALA A 85 3.58 -4.68 6.22
CA ALA A 85 4.00 -4.91 7.60
C ALA A 85 5.53 -4.99 7.74
N LYS A 86 6.19 -5.65 6.77
CA LYS A 86 7.66 -5.68 6.73
C LYS A 86 8.26 -4.28 6.56
N ILE A 87 7.70 -3.46 5.65
CA ILE A 87 8.14 -2.07 5.48
C ILE A 87 7.94 -1.26 6.77
N GLU A 88 6.80 -1.43 7.45
CA GLU A 88 6.55 -0.75 8.72
C GLU A 88 7.57 -1.14 9.81
N ASP A 89 7.95 -2.42 9.87
CA ASP A 89 8.94 -2.90 10.84
C ASP A 89 10.34 -2.35 10.53
N ASP A 90 10.73 -2.35 9.25
CA ASP A 90 12.01 -1.79 8.79
C ASP A 90 12.12 -0.26 9.03
N MET A 91 10.99 0.44 9.26
CA MET A 91 10.96 1.88 9.56
C MET A 91 11.09 2.21 11.06
N LYS A 92 10.97 1.22 11.96
CA LYS A 92 11.13 1.41 13.41
C LYS A 92 12.60 1.46 13.81
#